data_AF-X1E7R5-F1
#
_entry.id   AF-X1E7R5-F1
#
_cell.length_a   1.000
_cell.length_b   1.000
_cell.length_c   1.000
_cell.angle_alpha   90.00
_cell.angle_beta   90.00
_cell.angle_gamma   90.00
#
_symmetry.space_group_name_H-M   'P 1'
#
loop_
_entity.id
_entity.type
_entity.pdbx_description
1 polymer ?
#
loop_
_entity_poly.entity_id
_entity_poly.type
_entity_poly.pdbx_seq_one_letter_code
_entity_poly.pdbx_strand_id
1 'polypeptide(L)'
;MVTLHRGDELIRISKRSGDIITLREVVEEVGADACRFFFLSRSTDSQMDFDLELAKKESLDNPVYYVQYAHARIASILRLAQERGIDYTDGDVSLLTTEPELTLIRKMLLLPEIVEIVACTLEPHHLTYYAQDLATIFHSLYFEAEALPSP
;
A
#
# COMPACT_ATOMS: atom_id res chain seq x y z
N MET A 1 2.76 6.63 -21.57
CA MET A 1 1.75 5.85 -22.33
C MET A 1 1.28 4.73 -21.41
N VAL A 2 -0.03 4.48 -21.32
CA VAL A 2 -0.59 3.45 -20.44
C VAL A 2 -1.06 2.28 -21.28
N THR A 3 -0.62 1.08 -20.94
CA THR A 3 -1.10 -0.19 -21.49
C THR A 3 -2.10 -0.78 -20.49
N LEU A 4 -3.28 -1.16 -20.96
CA LEU A 4 -4.27 -1.86 -20.14
C LEU A 4 -4.28 -3.34 -20.51
N HIS A 5 -4.26 -4.20 -19.52
CA HIS A 5 -4.31 -5.64 -19.70
C HIS A 5 -5.26 -6.29 -18.69
N ARG A 6 -5.74 -7.48 -19.03
CA ARG A 6 -6.54 -8.34 -18.18
C ARG A 6 -5.79 -9.65 -18.02
N GLY A 7 -5.00 -9.76 -16.96
CA GLY A 7 -3.99 -10.82 -16.87
C GLY A 7 -3.02 -10.76 -18.05
N ASP A 8 -2.90 -11.87 -18.80
CA ASP A 8 -1.98 -11.96 -19.95
C ASP A 8 -2.53 -11.30 -21.24
N GLU A 9 -3.80 -10.90 -21.25
CA GLU A 9 -4.45 -10.34 -22.45
C GLU A 9 -4.33 -8.81 -22.51
N LEU A 10 -3.65 -8.32 -23.53
CA LEU A 10 -3.55 -6.88 -23.79
C LEU A 10 -4.86 -6.34 -24.36
N ILE A 11 -5.43 -5.34 -23.69
CA ILE A 11 -6.67 -4.73 -24.12
C ILE A 11 -6.39 -3.76 -25.26
N ARG A 12 -6.87 -4.10 -26.45
CA ARG A 12 -6.71 -3.26 -27.64
C ARG A 12 -7.64 -2.06 -27.57
N ILE A 13 -7.08 -0.89 -27.28
CA ILE A 13 -7.76 0.39 -27.47
C ILE A 13 -7.78 0.69 -28.98
N SER A 14 -8.92 0.46 -29.62
CA SER A 14 -9.07 0.66 -31.07
C SER A 14 -9.64 2.04 -31.36
N LYS A 15 -8.77 2.97 -31.77
CA LYS A 15 -9.18 4.31 -32.23
C LYS A 15 -10.02 4.29 -33.51
N ARG A 16 -10.09 3.16 -34.24
CA ARG A 16 -10.79 3.04 -35.53
C ARG A 16 -12.14 2.34 -35.46
N SER A 17 -12.36 1.46 -34.47
CA SER A 17 -13.67 0.81 -34.26
C SER A 17 -14.57 1.55 -33.27
N GLY A 18 -14.01 2.52 -32.52
CA GLY A 18 -14.76 3.28 -31.51
C GLY A 18 -14.70 2.67 -30.11
N ASP A 19 -14.10 1.49 -29.96
CA ASP A 19 -13.90 0.83 -28.66
C ASP A 19 -12.69 1.45 -27.93
N ILE A 20 -12.96 2.52 -27.18
CA ILE A 20 -12.00 3.17 -26.30
C ILE A 20 -12.46 2.91 -24.86
N ILE A 21 -11.60 2.33 -24.04
CA ILE A 21 -11.84 2.25 -22.60
C ILE A 21 -11.53 3.61 -21.98
N THR A 22 -12.54 4.19 -21.34
CA THR A 22 -12.42 5.44 -20.61
C THR A 22 -11.87 5.19 -19.20
N LEU A 23 -11.21 6.20 -18.63
CA LEU A 23 -10.78 6.14 -17.22
C LEU A 23 -11.97 5.92 -16.26
N ARG A 24 -13.16 6.40 -16.64
CA ARG A 24 -14.39 6.18 -15.87
C ARG A 24 -14.73 4.70 -15.77
N GLU A 25 -14.71 3.99 -16.90
CA GLU A 25 -14.98 2.54 -16.92
C GLU A 25 -13.93 1.77 -16.12
N VAL A 26 -12.65 2.16 -16.19
CA VAL A 26 -11.60 1.56 -15.35
C VAL A 26 -11.90 1.76 -13.87
N VAL A 27 -12.23 2.98 -13.45
CA VAL A 27 -12.57 3.31 -12.05
C VAL A 27 -13.82 2.57 -11.58
N GLU A 28 -14.85 2.46 -12.43
CA GLU A 28 -16.06 1.69 -12.14
C GLU A 28 -15.77 0.19 -11.99
N GLU A 29 -14.80 -0.33 -12.74
CA GLU A 29 -14.42 -1.74 -12.69
C GLU A 29 -13.54 -2.11 -11.48
N VAL A 30 -12.51 -1.31 -11.17
CA VAL A 30 -11.49 -1.67 -10.16
C VAL A 30 -11.62 -0.88 -8.85
N GLY A 31 -12.44 0.17 -8.84
CA GLY A 31 -12.58 1.08 -7.71
C GLY A 31 -11.60 2.26 -7.74
N ALA A 32 -12.01 3.36 -7.11
CA ALA A 32 -11.25 4.61 -7.12
C ALA A 32 -9.89 4.50 -6.42
N ASP A 33 -9.82 3.78 -5.30
CA ASP A 33 -8.59 3.64 -4.51
C ASP A 33 -7.54 2.85 -5.26
N ALA A 34 -7.94 1.71 -5.85
CA ALA A 34 -7.04 0.89 -6.65
C ALA A 34 -6.53 1.69 -7.85
N CYS A 35 -7.43 2.34 -8.60
CA CYS A 35 -7.04 3.25 -9.67
C CYS A 35 -6.00 4.27 -9.19
N ARG A 36 -6.33 5.09 -8.19
CA ARG A 36 -5.42 6.15 -7.71
C ARG A 36 -4.07 5.58 -7.31
N PHE A 37 -4.04 4.48 -6.58
CA PHE A 37 -2.79 3.90 -6.12
C PHE A 37 -1.93 3.39 -7.28
N PHE A 38 -2.50 2.62 -8.22
CA PHE A 38 -1.75 2.11 -9.38
C PHE A 38 -1.27 3.23 -10.30
N PHE A 39 -2.11 4.24 -10.58
CA PHE A 39 -1.71 5.39 -11.40
C PHE A 39 -0.61 6.24 -10.75
N LEU A 40 -0.55 6.25 -9.40
CA LEU A 40 0.49 6.97 -8.66
C LEU A 40 1.73 6.13 -8.40
N SER A 41 1.73 4.80 -8.61
CA SER A 41 2.86 3.93 -8.22
C SER A 41 4.03 3.88 -9.21
N ARG A 42 4.01 4.76 -10.19
CA ARG A 42 5.00 4.84 -11.26
C ARG A 42 5.49 6.27 -11.45
N SER A 43 6.75 6.44 -11.83
CA SER A 43 7.25 7.75 -12.22
C SER A 43 6.57 8.22 -13.50
N THR A 44 6.41 9.53 -13.67
CA THR A 44 5.73 10.14 -14.82
C THR A 44 6.41 9.82 -16.15
N ASP A 45 7.70 9.50 -16.10
CA ASP A 45 8.53 9.23 -17.28
C ASP A 45 8.52 7.74 -17.69
N SER A 46 7.91 6.88 -16.88
CA SER A 46 7.84 5.44 -17.14
C SER A 46 6.61 5.05 -17.97
N GLN A 47 6.73 3.98 -18.76
CA GLN A 47 5.56 3.31 -19.31
C GLN A 47 4.83 2.60 -18.17
N MET A 48 3.49 2.69 -18.18
CA MET A 48 2.67 2.07 -17.16
C MET A 48 1.85 0.94 -17.75
N ASP A 49 2.03 -0.22 -17.15
CA ASP A 49 1.28 -1.43 -17.41
C ASP A 49 0.26 -1.60 -16.27
N PHE A 50 -1.03 -1.52 -16.60
CA PHE A 50 -2.13 -1.61 -15.64
C PHE A 50 -2.91 -2.90 -15.90
N ASP A 51 -2.79 -3.85 -14.96
CA ASP A 51 -3.56 -5.09 -14.96
C ASP A 51 -4.85 -4.93 -14.16
N LEU A 52 -5.99 -4.94 -14.85
CA LEU A 52 -7.33 -4.81 -14.25
C LEU A 52 -7.66 -5.98 -13.33
N GLU A 53 -7.19 -7.19 -13.63
CA GLU A 53 -7.44 -8.35 -12.77
C GLU A 53 -6.65 -8.24 -11.48
N LEU A 54 -5.37 -7.86 -11.55
CA LEU A 54 -4.55 -7.65 -10.36
C LEU A 54 -5.15 -6.56 -9.47
N ALA A 55 -5.61 -5.45 -10.06
CA ALA A 55 -6.19 -4.34 -9.30
C ALA A 55 -7.46 -4.72 -8.52
N LYS A 56 -8.18 -5.76 -8.95
CA LYS A 56 -9.39 -6.29 -8.29
C LYS A 56 -9.12 -7.41 -7.29
N LYS A 57 -7.94 -8.03 -7.33
CA LYS A 57 -7.63 -9.17 -6.47
C LYS A 57 -7.52 -8.72 -5.02
N GLU A 58 -8.21 -9.45 -4.14
CA GLU A 58 -8.01 -9.42 -2.69
C GLU A 58 -6.90 -10.40 -2.30
N SER A 59 -5.69 -10.17 -2.83
CA SER A 59 -4.51 -10.99 -2.52
C SER A 59 -3.31 -10.12 -2.17
N LEU A 60 -2.32 -10.72 -1.51
CA LEU A 60 -1.06 -10.03 -1.17
C LEU A 60 -0.26 -9.59 -2.40
N ASP A 61 -0.55 -10.14 -3.58
CA ASP A 61 0.07 -9.70 -4.85
C ASP A 61 -0.44 -8.32 -5.29
N ASN A 62 -1.65 -7.94 -4.87
CA ASN A 62 -2.19 -6.61 -5.13
C ASN A 62 -1.61 -5.61 -4.12
N PRO A 63 -0.78 -4.64 -4.54
CA PRO A 63 -0.12 -3.72 -3.62
C PRO A 63 -1.11 -2.83 -2.85
N VAL A 64 -2.30 -2.58 -3.40
CA VAL A 64 -3.36 -1.81 -2.76
C VAL A 64 -3.94 -2.60 -1.60
N TYR A 65 -4.35 -3.84 -1.88
CA TYR A 65 -4.85 -4.77 -0.87
C TYR A 65 -3.79 -5.02 0.20
N TYR A 66 -2.53 -5.19 -0.19
CA TYR A 66 -1.40 -5.40 0.73
C TYR A 66 -1.29 -4.29 1.79
N VAL A 67 -1.29 -3.02 1.35
CA VAL A 67 -1.24 -1.87 2.26
C VAL A 67 -2.52 -1.75 3.10
N GLN A 68 -3.69 -1.95 2.48
CA GLN A 68 -4.97 -1.91 3.20
C GLN A 68 -5.08 -3.01 4.26
N TYR A 69 -4.53 -4.19 3.99
CA TYR A 69 -4.53 -5.32 4.90
C TYR A 69 -3.63 -5.07 6.12
N ALA A 70 -2.45 -4.47 5.92
CA ALA A 70 -1.62 -3.97 7.02
C ALA A 70 -2.39 -2.98 7.90
N HIS A 71 -3.04 -1.98 7.28
CA HIS A 71 -3.87 -1.01 8.01
C HIS A 71 -5.01 -1.68 8.80
N ALA A 72 -5.73 -2.63 8.20
CA ALA A 72 -6.82 -3.35 8.86
C ALA A 72 -6.34 -4.14 10.09
N ARG A 73 -5.17 -4.77 10.01
CA ARG A 73 -4.54 -5.46 11.16
C ARG A 73 -4.18 -4.47 12.27
N ILE A 74 -3.50 -3.36 11.94
CA ILE A 74 -3.15 -2.32 12.91
C ILE A 74 -4.41 -1.79 13.62
N ALA A 75 -5.44 -1.42 12.84
CA ALA A 75 -6.70 -0.93 13.38
C ALA A 75 -7.38 -1.97 14.29
N SER A 76 -7.30 -3.26 13.94
CA SER A 76 -7.83 -4.35 14.78
C SER A 76 -7.06 -4.51 16.09
N ILE A 77 -5.72 -4.39 16.07
CA ILE A 77 -4.88 -4.45 17.27
C ILE A 77 -5.24 -3.30 18.23
N LEU A 78 -5.33 -2.08 17.71
CA LEU A 78 -5.67 -0.89 18.51
C LEU A 78 -7.09 -0.97 19.08
N ARG A 79 -8.05 -1.46 18.29
CA ARG A 79 -9.42 -1.70 18.76
C ARG A 79 -9.45 -2.74 19.89
N LEU A 80 -8.72 -3.85 19.74
CA LEU A 80 -8.64 -4.89 20.76
C LEU A 80 -8.00 -4.37 22.06
N ALA A 81 -6.96 -3.54 21.96
CA ALA A 81 -6.36 -2.89 23.13
C ALA A 81 -7.39 -2.03 23.87
N GLN A 82 -8.16 -1.23 23.13
CA GLN A 82 -9.24 -0.41 23.70
C GLN A 82 -10.35 -1.26 24.35
N GLU A 83 -10.81 -2.32 23.69
CA GLU A 83 -11.81 -3.25 24.24
C GLU A 83 -11.35 -3.94 25.53
N ARG A 84 -10.03 -4.17 25.66
CA ARG A 84 -9.40 -4.73 26.86
C ARG A 84 -9.05 -3.69 27.92
N GLY A 85 -9.31 -2.40 27.67
CA GLY A 85 -8.95 -1.31 28.58
C GLY A 85 -7.44 -1.13 28.74
N ILE A 86 -6.65 -1.52 27.74
CA ILE A 86 -5.20 -1.31 27.73
C ILE A 86 -4.94 0.13 27.32
N ASP A 87 -4.47 0.93 28.27
CA ASP A 87 -3.94 2.26 28.00
C ASP A 87 -2.45 2.17 27.62
N TYR A 88 -2.12 2.66 26.43
CA TYR A 88 -0.78 2.64 25.87
C TYR A 88 -0.16 4.04 25.72
N THR A 89 -0.79 5.10 26.24
CA THR A 89 -0.28 6.48 26.10
C THR A 89 1.07 6.69 26.79
N ASP A 90 1.26 6.05 27.95
CA ASP A 90 2.49 6.14 28.77
C ASP A 90 3.33 4.87 28.69
N GLY A 91 3.19 4.10 27.59
CA GLY A 91 3.98 2.89 27.37
C GLY A 91 5.48 3.20 27.36
N ASP A 92 6.27 2.35 28.04
CA ASP A 92 7.73 2.50 28.08
C ASP A 92 8.34 2.09 26.73
N VAL A 93 8.60 3.09 25.88
CA VAL A 93 9.22 2.90 24.56
C VAL A 93 10.66 2.37 24.64
N SER A 94 11.32 2.41 25.80
CA SER A 94 12.67 1.85 25.96
C SER A 94 12.71 0.32 25.86
N LEU A 95 11.55 -0.33 25.94
CA LEU A 95 11.40 -1.77 25.75
C LEU A 95 11.49 -2.20 24.28
N LEU A 96 11.31 -1.27 23.33
CA LEU A 96 11.36 -1.52 21.89
C LEU A 96 12.82 -1.65 21.41
N THR A 97 13.41 -2.81 21.67
CA THR A 97 14.86 -3.05 21.50
C THR A 97 15.19 -4.00 20.36
N THR A 98 14.21 -4.72 19.82
CA THR A 98 14.46 -5.72 18.77
C THR A 98 14.67 -5.03 17.42
N GLU A 99 15.46 -5.65 16.54
CA GLU A 99 15.71 -5.05 15.22
C GLU A 99 14.46 -4.86 14.35
N PRO A 100 13.47 -5.78 14.33
CA PRO A 100 12.21 -5.53 13.63
C PRO A 100 11.45 -4.30 14.15
N GLU A 101 11.39 -4.10 15.47
CA GLU A 101 10.75 -2.93 16.09
C GLU A 101 11.48 -1.64 15.70
N LEU A 102 12.81 -1.63 15.85
CA LEU A 102 13.64 -0.48 15.49
C LEU A 102 13.56 -0.16 13.99
N THR A 103 13.47 -1.18 13.14
CA THR A 103 13.29 -1.01 11.69
C THR A 103 11.97 -0.31 11.36
N LEU A 104 10.87 -0.73 12.00
CA LEU A 104 9.57 -0.08 11.82
C LEU A 104 9.60 1.38 12.28
N ILE A 105 10.16 1.65 13.46
CA ILE A 105 10.29 3.01 14.01
C ILE A 105 11.09 3.89 13.05
N ARG A 106 12.26 3.42 12.60
CA ARG A 106 13.09 4.17 11.65
C ARG A 106 12.35 4.47 10.35
N LYS A 107 11.59 3.51 9.80
CA LYS A 107 10.78 3.76 8.60
C LYS A 107 9.72 4.83 8.86
N MET A 108 9.00 4.75 9.98
CA MET A 108 7.98 5.76 10.33
C MET A 108 8.53 7.18 10.42
N LEU A 109 9.75 7.33 10.94
CA LEU A 109 10.42 8.63 11.06
C LEU A 109 10.77 9.28 9.71
N LEU A 110 10.80 8.51 8.61
CA LEU A 110 11.09 9.05 7.27
C LEU A 110 9.89 9.74 6.62
N LEU A 111 8.66 9.57 7.13
CA LEU A 111 7.47 10.11 6.49
C LEU A 111 7.54 11.63 6.21
N PRO A 112 7.99 12.49 7.14
CA PRO A 112 8.10 13.93 6.88
C PRO A 112 9.04 14.26 5.70
N GLU A 113 10.18 13.57 5.61
CA GLU A 113 11.15 13.73 4.52
C GLU A 113 10.55 13.29 3.18
N ILE A 114 9.80 12.17 3.16
CA ILE A 114 9.10 11.72 1.96
C ILE A 114 8.05 12.74 1.50
N VAL A 115 7.29 13.33 2.43
CA VAL A 115 6.31 14.38 2.12
C VAL A 115 7.00 15.61 1.53
N GLU A 116 8.15 16.02 2.08
CA GLU A 116 8.94 17.13 1.55
C GLU A 116 9.45 16.83 0.13
N ILE A 117 9.99 15.63 -0.11
CA ILE A 117 10.43 15.20 -1.44
C ILE A 117 9.27 15.31 -2.43
N VAL A 118 8.11 14.73 -2.11
CA VAL A 118 6.92 14.75 -2.98
C VAL A 118 6.46 16.17 -3.27
N ALA A 119 6.49 17.06 -2.28
CA ALA A 119 6.11 18.46 -2.46
C ALA A 119 7.08 19.23 -3.37
N CYS A 120 8.38 18.93 -3.27
CA CYS A 120 9.42 19.60 -4.05
C CYS A 120 9.54 19.05 -5.49
N THR A 121 9.45 17.73 -5.67
CA THR A 121 9.66 17.08 -6.97
C THR A 121 8.36 16.83 -7.74
N LEU A 122 7.20 16.93 -7.09
CA LEU A 122 5.89 16.59 -7.64
C LEU A 122 5.80 15.13 -8.10
N GLU A 123 6.53 14.25 -7.41
CA GLU A 123 6.59 12.81 -7.68
C GLU A 123 5.81 12.02 -6.62
N PRO A 124 4.48 11.86 -6.77
CA PRO A 124 3.66 11.21 -5.74
C PRO A 124 3.94 9.71 -5.56
N HIS A 125 4.67 9.08 -6.47
CA HIS A 125 5.02 7.66 -6.38
C HIS A 125 5.83 7.32 -5.14
N HIS A 126 6.61 8.27 -4.61
CA HIS A 126 7.34 8.09 -3.35
C HIS A 126 6.40 7.75 -2.18
N LEU A 127 5.17 8.28 -2.15
CA LEU A 127 4.18 7.94 -1.11
C LEU A 127 3.73 6.48 -1.23
N THR A 128 3.51 6.00 -2.45
CA THR A 128 3.08 4.61 -2.68
C THR A 128 4.19 3.62 -2.31
N TYR A 129 5.45 3.95 -2.63
CA TYR A 129 6.60 3.14 -2.26
C TYR A 129 6.80 3.12 -0.74
N TYR A 130 6.73 4.28 -0.10
CA TYR A 130 6.77 4.38 1.35
C TYR A 130 5.70 3.51 2.01
N ALA A 131 4.44 3.58 1.53
CA ALA A 131 3.33 2.82 2.10
C ALA A 131 3.52 1.30 1.95
N GLN A 132 3.97 0.83 0.79
CA GLN A 132 4.25 -0.60 0.56
C GLN A 132 5.39 -1.12 1.43
N ASP A 133 6.48 -0.35 1.51
CA ASP A 133 7.63 -0.71 2.35
C ASP A 133 7.23 -0.77 3.83
N LEU A 134 6.47 0.23 4.30
CA LEU A 134 6.01 0.27 5.69
C LEU A 134 5.08 -0.92 6.00
N ALA A 135 4.16 -1.25 5.09
CA ALA A 135 3.31 -2.42 5.21
C ALA A 135 4.11 -3.72 5.26
N THR A 136 5.16 -3.84 4.42
CA THR A 136 6.06 -5.00 4.42
C THR A 136 6.76 -5.17 5.76
N ILE A 137 7.37 -4.09 6.27
CA ILE A 137 8.06 -4.10 7.57
C ILE A 137 7.09 -4.46 8.69
N PHE A 138 5.88 -3.87 8.68
CA PHE A 138 4.85 -4.21 9.67
C PHE A 138 4.44 -5.68 9.61
N HIS A 139 4.24 -6.23 8.41
CA HIS A 139 3.87 -7.64 8.25
C HIS A 139 4.94 -8.57 8.82
N SER A 140 6.22 -8.32 8.53
CA SER A 140 7.34 -9.07 9.11
C SER A 140 7.33 -9.02 10.64
N LEU A 141 7.23 -7.82 11.23
CA LEU A 141 7.15 -7.64 12.67
C LEU A 141 5.97 -8.41 13.29
N TYR A 142 4.80 -8.32 12.67
CA TYR A 142 3.57 -8.97 13.15
C TYR A 142 3.68 -10.50 13.13
N PHE A 143 4.22 -11.07 12.06
CA PHE A 143 4.42 -12.53 11.97
C PHE A 143 5.42 -13.05 13.00
N GLU A 144 6.50 -12.31 13.27
CA GLU A 144 7.46 -12.68 14.31
C GLU A 144 6.84 -12.62 15.71
N ALA A 145 6.03 -11.59 15.99
CA ALA A 145 5.33 -11.46 17.27
C ALA A 145 4.30 -12.58 17.51
N GLU A 146 3.58 -13.03 16.48
CA GLU A 146 2.66 -14.18 16.58
C GLU A 146 3.39 -15.53 16.75
N ALA A 147 4.61 -15.65 16.24
CA ALA A 147 5.39 -16.89 16.32
C ALA A 147 6.01 -17.13 17.71
N LEU A 148 6.09 -16.10 18.56
CA LEU A 148 6.57 -16.22 19.93
C LEU A 148 5.46 -16.81 20.81
N PRO A 149 5.75 -17.88 21.58
CA PRO A 149 4.77 -18.42 22.52
C PRO A 149 4.42 -17.34 23.55
N SER A 150 3.12 -17.09 23.72
CA SER A 150 2.62 -16.24 24.80
C SER A 150 3.16 -16.73 26.15
N PRO A 151 3.67 -15.83 27.01
CA PRO A 151 4.21 -16.18 28.32
C PRO A 151 3.15 -16.80 29.26
#